data_AF-A0A1G0YLS1-F1
#
_entry.id   AF-A0A1G0YLS1-F1
#
_cell.length_a   1.000
_cell.length_b   1.000
_cell.length_c   1.000
_cell.angle_alpha   90.00
_cell.angle_beta   90.00
_cell.angle_gamma   90.00
#
_symmetry.space_group_name_H-M   'P 1'
#
loop_
_entity.id
_entity.type
_entity.pdbx_description
1 polymer ?
#
loop_
_entity_poly.entity_id
_entity_poly.type
_entity_poly.pdbx_seq_one_letter_code
_entity_poly.pdbx_strand_id
1 'polypeptide(L)'
;MFQEYVNTDISSEVDFKMVHEMTLERFRRIESTCDFGVSDYYVEHIQNERLFHAVNHMSANLIEQLVQSISSCLASEAGLAGADLSEGQHNRHTAYVQQEPLGGVQLPIHPQVIEFFKLTWVKPDDSYKYFKQHLNWRNYLMKYIRYELD
;
A
#
# COMPACT_ATOMS: atom_id res chain seq x y z
N MET A 1 2.54 26.87 -13.51
CA MET A 1 3.13 25.75 -12.76
C MET A 1 2.09 24.74 -12.25
N PHE A 2 1.26 25.02 -11.23
CA PHE A 2 0.30 24.01 -10.72
C PHE A 2 -0.74 23.59 -11.76
N GLN A 3 -1.39 24.55 -12.41
CA GLN A 3 -2.42 24.26 -13.42
C GLN A 3 -1.84 23.54 -14.64
N GLU A 4 -0.59 23.84 -15.00
CA GLU A 4 0.14 23.13 -16.05
C GLU A 4 0.35 21.67 -15.65
N TYR A 5 0.89 21.41 -14.45
CA TYR A 5 1.09 20.04 -13.96
C TYR A 5 -0.20 19.22 -13.89
N VAL A 6 -1.28 19.80 -13.37
CA VAL A 6 -2.60 19.12 -13.30
C VAL A 6 -3.14 18.76 -14.68
N ASN A 7 -2.82 19.56 -15.69
CA ASN A 7 -3.27 19.35 -17.07
C ASN A 7 -2.31 18.46 -17.87
N THR A 8 -1.11 18.17 -17.35
CA THR A 8 -0.15 17.30 -18.02
C THR A 8 -0.67 15.86 -18.00
N ASP A 9 -0.62 15.21 -19.15
CA ASP A 9 -0.73 13.76 -19.24
C ASP A 9 0.59 13.15 -18.75
N ILE A 10 0.65 12.82 -17.46
CA ILE A 10 1.87 12.27 -16.85
C ILE A 10 2.17 10.86 -17.36
N SER A 11 1.18 10.16 -17.95
CA SER A 11 1.42 8.87 -18.60
C SER A 11 2.21 8.99 -19.91
N SER A 12 2.22 10.18 -20.52
CA SER A 12 3.05 10.47 -21.70
C SER A 12 4.52 10.77 -21.34
N GLU A 13 4.77 11.19 -20.09
CA GLU A 13 6.09 11.55 -19.58
C GLU A 13 6.75 10.40 -18.79
N VAL A 14 5.95 9.49 -18.24
CA VAL A 14 6.40 8.38 -17.38
C VAL A 14 5.75 7.08 -17.82
N ASP A 15 6.59 6.07 -18.11
CA ASP A 15 6.11 4.70 -18.33
C ASP A 15 5.78 4.04 -16.97
N PHE A 16 4.51 4.14 -16.57
CA PHE A 16 4.04 3.54 -15.32
C PHE A 16 4.24 2.03 -15.25
N LYS A 17 4.12 1.33 -16.38
CA LYS A 17 4.31 -0.10 -16.43
C LYS A 17 5.77 -0.44 -16.14
N MET A 18 6.71 0.23 -16.82
CA MET A 18 8.14 0.02 -16.59
C MET A 18 8.53 0.32 -15.14
N VAL A 19 8.08 1.45 -14.58
CA VAL A 19 8.39 1.81 -13.19
C VAL A 19 7.83 0.77 -12.21
N HIS A 20 6.60 0.30 -12.43
CA HIS A 20 5.98 -0.72 -11.60
C HIS A 20 6.72 -2.07 -11.69
N GLU A 21 7.06 -2.53 -12.90
CA GLU A 21 7.78 -3.78 -13.11
C GLU A 21 9.18 -3.74 -12.47
N MET A 22 9.92 -2.65 -12.65
CA MET A 22 11.24 -2.48 -12.02
C MET A 22 11.16 -2.47 -10.48
N THR A 23 10.11 -1.83 -9.94
CA THR A 23 9.89 -1.77 -8.49
C THR A 23 9.55 -3.14 -7.95
N LEU A 24 8.66 -3.88 -8.62
CA LEU A 24 8.29 -5.24 -8.25
C LEU A 24 9.46 -6.20 -8.34
N GLU A 25 10.28 -6.12 -9.38
CA GLU A 25 11.48 -6.95 -9.52
C GLU A 25 12.47 -6.68 -8.37
N ARG A 26 12.65 -5.41 -8.01
CA ARG A 26 13.49 -5.03 -6.86
C ARG A 26 12.96 -5.64 -5.57
N PHE A 27 11.66 -5.59 -5.32
CA PHE A 27 11.07 -6.20 -4.12
C PHE A 27 11.24 -7.71 -4.11
N ARG A 28 10.93 -8.41 -5.21
CA ARG A 28 11.14 -9.85 -5.33
C ARG A 28 12.60 -10.26 -5.11
N ARG A 29 13.56 -9.45 -5.59
CA ARG A 29 14.99 -9.70 -5.34
C ARG A 29 15.35 -9.58 -3.86
N ILE A 30 14.81 -8.58 -3.16
CA ILE A 30 15.00 -8.45 -1.71
C ILE A 30 14.36 -9.65 -0.99
N GLU A 31 13.13 -9.99 -1.34
CA GLU A 31 12.38 -11.11 -0.76
C GLU A 31 13.03 -12.46 -1.03
N SER A 32 13.78 -12.64 -2.13
CA SER A 32 14.53 -13.89 -2.39
C SER A 32 15.60 -14.21 -1.35
N THR A 33 15.93 -13.26 -0.47
CA THR A 33 16.85 -13.43 0.66
C THR A 33 16.14 -13.63 2.01
N CYS A 34 14.80 -13.73 1.99
CA CYS A 34 13.95 -13.92 3.16
C CYS A 34 13.09 -15.19 2.97
N ASP A 35 12.71 -15.83 4.07
CA ASP A 35 11.80 -17.00 4.04
C ASP A 35 10.33 -16.62 3.80
N PHE A 36 10.04 -15.32 3.75
CA PHE A 36 8.71 -14.76 3.55
C PHE A 36 8.77 -13.53 2.63
N GLY A 37 7.66 -13.26 1.95
CA GLY A 37 7.50 -12.10 1.07
C GLY A 37 6.03 -11.74 0.90
N VAL A 38 5.77 -10.56 0.34
CA VAL A 38 4.43 -10.05 0.08
C VAL A 38 4.23 -9.61 -1.38
N SER A 39 5.26 -9.69 -2.23
CA SER A 39 5.16 -9.25 -3.63
C SER A 39 4.05 -9.95 -4.41
N ASP A 40 3.84 -11.25 -4.20
CA ASP A 40 2.82 -11.99 -4.94
C ASP A 40 1.40 -11.62 -4.48
N TYR A 41 1.20 -11.48 -3.16
CA TYR A 41 -0.02 -10.92 -2.61
C TYR A 41 -0.28 -9.50 -3.13
N TYR A 42 0.77 -8.68 -3.23
CA TYR A 42 0.65 -7.34 -3.80
C TYR A 42 0.13 -7.36 -5.23
N VAL A 43 0.69 -8.20 -6.11
CA VAL A 43 0.25 -8.30 -7.52
C VAL A 43 -1.20 -8.76 -7.63
N GLU A 44 -1.61 -9.71 -6.80
CA GLU A 44 -2.97 -10.25 -6.82
C GLU A 44 -4.02 -9.25 -6.30
N HIS A 45 -3.66 -8.45 -5.29
CA HIS A 45 -4.64 -7.64 -4.55
C HIS A 45 -4.59 -6.13 -4.82
N ILE A 46 -3.52 -5.58 -5.42
CA ILE A 46 -3.32 -4.12 -5.54
C ILE A 46 -4.47 -3.39 -6.24
N GLN A 47 -5.15 -4.04 -7.20
CA GLN A 47 -6.27 -3.43 -7.91
C GLN A 47 -7.51 -3.27 -7.01
N ASN A 48 -7.69 -4.13 -6.02
CA ASN A 48 -8.91 -4.23 -5.22
C ASN A 48 -8.72 -3.82 -3.75
N GLU A 49 -7.48 -3.67 -3.30
CA GLU A 49 -7.17 -3.35 -1.91
C GLU A 49 -6.11 -2.27 -1.78
N ARG A 50 -6.27 -1.44 -0.75
CA ARG A 50 -5.20 -0.53 -0.32
C ARG A 50 -4.17 -1.31 0.48
N LEU A 51 -3.04 -1.61 -0.13
CA LEU A 51 -1.95 -2.36 0.53
C LEU A 51 -0.91 -1.45 1.21
N PHE A 52 -0.84 -0.18 0.79
CA PHE A 52 0.08 0.80 1.34
C PHE A 52 -0.62 2.15 1.55
N HIS A 53 -0.32 2.80 2.67
CA HIS A 53 -0.69 4.18 2.92
C HIS A 53 0.35 5.15 2.37
N ALA A 54 1.63 4.77 2.42
CA ALA A 54 2.79 5.47 1.87
C ALA A 54 3.86 4.43 1.48
N VAL A 55 4.95 4.84 0.84
CA VAL A 55 6.01 3.94 0.31
C VAL A 55 6.53 2.94 1.35
N ASN A 56 6.54 3.30 2.63
CA ASN A 56 7.04 2.51 3.75
C ASN A 56 5.96 2.22 4.81
N HIS A 57 4.69 2.57 4.56
CA HIS A 57 3.59 2.40 5.51
C HIS A 57 2.59 1.39 4.96
N MET A 58 2.75 0.12 5.34
CA MET A 58 1.83 -0.95 4.98
C MET A 58 0.45 -0.72 5.60
N SER A 59 -0.62 -1.10 4.91
CA SER A 59 -1.95 -1.18 5.50
C SER A 59 -2.05 -2.35 6.46
N ALA A 60 -3.07 -2.34 7.32
CA ALA A 60 -3.29 -3.46 8.21
C ALA A 60 -3.51 -4.80 7.49
N ASN A 61 -4.19 -4.80 6.33
CA ASN A 61 -4.37 -6.00 5.49
C ASN A 61 -3.03 -6.61 5.07
N LEU A 62 -2.10 -5.77 4.59
CA LEU A 62 -0.80 -6.26 4.16
C LEU A 62 0.05 -6.76 5.33
N ILE A 63 -0.01 -6.07 6.48
CA ILE A 63 0.67 -6.51 7.70
C ILE A 63 0.12 -7.85 8.16
N GLU A 64 -1.19 -8.06 8.10
CA GLU A 64 -1.79 -9.35 8.42
C GLU A 64 -1.22 -10.47 7.55
N GLN A 65 -1.18 -10.28 6.23
CA GLN A 65 -0.63 -11.28 5.32
C GLN A 65 0.82 -11.60 5.65
N LEU A 66 1.62 -10.58 5.97
CA LEU A 66 2.99 -10.78 6.42
C LEU A 66 3.05 -11.60 7.71
N VAL A 67 2.21 -11.30 8.70
CA VAL A 67 2.15 -12.05 9.98
C VAL A 67 1.70 -13.49 9.76
N GLN A 68 0.73 -13.74 8.87
CA GLN A 68 0.27 -15.08 8.51
C GLN A 68 1.39 -15.89 7.83
N SER A 69 2.11 -15.27 6.89
CA SER A 69 3.26 -15.89 6.22
C SER A 69 4.39 -16.25 7.20
N ILE A 70 4.75 -15.31 8.08
CA ILE A 70 5.77 -15.55 9.12
C ILE A 70 5.32 -16.66 10.07
N SER A 71 4.06 -16.62 10.54
CA SER A 71 3.53 -17.62 11.46
C SER A 71 3.54 -19.02 10.84
N SER A 72 3.20 -19.12 9.55
CA SER A 72 3.17 -20.39 8.83
C SER A 72 4.57 -20.96 8.64
N CYS A 73 5.55 -20.11 8.32
CA CYS A 73 6.96 -20.48 8.23
C CYS A 73 7.47 -21.03 9.59
N LEU A 74 7.28 -20.28 10.68
CA LEU A 74 7.69 -20.69 12.02
C LEU A 74 7.01 -21.98 12.49
N ALA A 75 5.72 -22.16 12.19
CA ALA A 75 5.00 -23.39 12.51
C ALA A 75 5.58 -24.59 11.75
N SER A 76 5.94 -24.41 10.47
CA SER A 76 6.60 -25.45 9.69
C SER A 76 7.94 -25.86 10.29
N GLU A 77 8.79 -24.90 10.65
CA GLU A 77 10.09 -25.15 11.29
C GLU A 77 9.97 -25.84 12.66
N ALA A 78 8.94 -25.50 13.43
CA ALA A 78 8.66 -26.11 14.72
C ALA A 78 8.03 -27.51 14.63
N GLY A 79 7.76 -28.04 13.42
CA GLY A 79 7.05 -29.31 13.23
C GLY A 79 5.56 -29.23 13.57
N LEU A 80 5.00 -28.02 13.59
CA LEU A 80 3.59 -27.70 13.86
C LEU A 80 2.82 -27.37 12.56
N ALA A 81 3.32 -27.85 11.40
CA ALA A 81 2.65 -27.64 10.13
C ALA A 81 1.21 -28.18 10.19
N GLY A 82 0.23 -27.32 9.90
CA GLY A 82 -1.20 -27.66 9.98
C GLY A 82 -1.85 -27.49 11.37
N ALA A 83 -1.11 -27.01 12.37
CA ALA A 83 -1.72 -26.54 13.60
C ALA A 83 -2.66 -25.36 13.31
N ASP A 84 -3.85 -25.39 13.90
CA ASP A 84 -4.80 -24.30 13.76
C ASP A 84 -4.33 -23.09 14.58
N LEU A 85 -3.73 -22.11 13.90
CA LEU A 85 -3.31 -20.83 14.48
C LEU A 85 -4.43 -19.77 14.44
N SER A 86 -5.60 -20.10 13.87
CA SER A 86 -6.65 -19.14 13.54
C SER A 86 -7.26 -18.46 14.76
N GLU A 87 -7.40 -19.17 15.89
CA GLU A 87 -8.05 -18.63 17.09
C GLU A 87 -7.21 -17.52 17.76
N GLY A 88 -5.88 -17.70 17.81
CA GLY A 88 -4.96 -16.67 18.29
C GLY A 88 -4.74 -15.52 17.30
N GLN A 89 -4.88 -15.79 16.00
CA GLN A 89 -4.75 -14.80 14.94
C GLN A 89 -6.00 -13.91 14.84
N HIS A 90 -7.21 -14.48 14.95
CA HIS A 90 -8.48 -13.76 14.80
C HIS A 90 -8.68 -12.66 15.85
N ASN A 91 -8.39 -12.93 17.13
CA ASN A 91 -8.56 -11.93 18.19
C ASN A 91 -7.55 -10.77 18.10
N ARG A 92 -6.35 -11.02 17.57
CA ARG A 92 -5.34 -9.97 17.31
C ARG A 92 -5.64 -9.21 16.02
N HIS A 93 -6.22 -9.89 15.03
CA HIS A 93 -6.61 -9.35 13.74
C HIS A 93 -7.62 -8.21 13.89
N THR A 94 -8.72 -8.40 14.61
CA THR A 94 -9.79 -7.39 14.70
C THR A 94 -9.28 -6.10 15.35
N ALA A 95 -8.46 -6.22 16.39
CA ALA A 95 -7.90 -5.06 17.09
C ALA A 95 -6.84 -4.31 16.24
N TYR A 96 -6.01 -5.04 15.49
CA TYR A 96 -4.93 -4.45 14.70
C TYR A 96 -5.45 -3.80 13.40
N VAL A 97 -6.38 -4.47 12.71
CA VAL A 97 -7.03 -3.94 11.49
C VAL A 97 -7.83 -2.68 11.79
N GLN A 98 -8.55 -2.63 12.91
CA GLN A 98 -9.28 -1.43 13.30
C GLN A 98 -8.37 -0.24 13.64
N GLN A 99 -7.11 -0.48 14.03
CA GLN A 99 -6.21 0.59 14.46
C GLN A 99 -5.44 1.24 13.32
N GLU A 100 -5.29 0.58 12.16
CA GLU A 100 -4.47 1.04 11.03
C GLU A 100 -3.16 1.67 11.51
N PRO A 101 -2.24 0.89 12.09
CA PRO A 101 -1.14 1.41 12.92
C PRO A 101 -0.18 2.33 12.15
N LEU A 102 -0.09 2.15 10.82
CA LEU A 102 0.71 3.00 9.93
C LEU A 102 -0.16 3.97 9.10
N GLY A 103 -1.46 4.05 9.39
CA GLY A 103 -2.46 4.87 8.70
C GLY A 103 -2.52 6.33 9.15
N GLY A 104 -1.58 6.79 9.99
CA GLY A 104 -1.49 8.20 10.39
C GLY A 104 -1.15 9.14 9.23
N VAL A 105 -0.46 8.63 8.20
CA VAL A 105 -0.13 9.33 6.97
C VAL A 105 -0.51 8.45 5.78
N GLN A 106 -1.42 8.97 4.97
CA GLN A 106 -1.94 8.38 3.76
C GLN A 106 -1.64 9.33 2.60
N LEU A 107 -0.73 8.93 1.72
CA LEU A 107 -0.41 9.73 0.53
C LEU A 107 -1.53 9.59 -0.51
N PRO A 108 -2.04 10.71 -1.05
CA PRO A 108 -2.99 10.67 -2.14
C PRO A 108 -2.39 10.11 -3.42
N ILE A 109 -3.20 9.34 -4.16
CA ILE A 109 -2.80 8.78 -5.45
C ILE A 109 -3.24 9.71 -6.57
N HIS A 110 -2.38 9.90 -7.57
CA HIS A 110 -2.69 10.69 -8.75
C HIS A 110 -3.84 10.05 -9.55
N PRO A 111 -4.85 10.81 -10.02
CA PRO A 111 -5.99 10.26 -10.77
C PRO A 111 -5.61 9.40 -11.98
N GLN A 112 -4.63 9.85 -12.78
CA GLN A 112 -4.13 9.07 -13.93
C GLN A 112 -3.48 7.72 -13.52
N VAL A 113 -2.92 7.62 -12.31
CA VAL A 113 -2.37 6.35 -11.79
C VAL A 113 -3.52 5.42 -11.37
N ILE A 114 -4.56 5.96 -10.72
CA ILE A 114 -5.79 5.22 -10.37
C ILE A 114 -6.40 4.59 -11.63
N GLU A 115 -6.54 5.40 -12.69
CA GLU A 115 -7.08 4.98 -13.97
C GLU A 115 -6.20 3.93 -14.66
N PHE A 116 -4.89 4.18 -14.77
CA PHE A 116 -3.95 3.28 -15.44
C PHE A 116 -3.93 1.87 -14.81
N PHE A 117 -3.83 1.81 -13.48
CA PHE A 117 -3.80 0.53 -12.75
C PHE A 117 -5.19 -0.03 -12.45
N LYS A 118 -6.26 0.68 -12.83
CA LYS A 118 -7.66 0.30 -12.59
C LYS A 118 -7.95 0.00 -11.12
N LEU A 119 -7.46 0.86 -10.23
CA LEU A 119 -7.65 0.70 -8.78
C LEU A 119 -9.14 0.93 -8.45
N THR A 120 -9.82 -0.07 -7.89
CA THR A 120 -11.27 -0.05 -7.62
C THR A 120 -11.62 0.44 -6.22
N TRP A 121 -10.66 0.37 -5.30
CA TRP A 121 -10.82 0.77 -3.89
C TRP A 121 -10.68 2.27 -3.65
N VAL A 122 -10.38 3.07 -4.67
CA VAL A 122 -10.14 4.51 -4.57
C VAL A 122 -10.73 5.27 -5.73
N LYS A 123 -11.25 6.46 -5.44
CA LYS A 123 -11.77 7.41 -6.43
C LYS A 123 -10.87 8.64 -6.52
N PRO A 124 -10.85 9.34 -7.67
CA PRO A 124 -10.03 10.54 -7.86
C PRO A 124 -10.21 11.65 -6.80
N ASP A 125 -11.42 11.79 -6.27
CA ASP A 125 -11.77 12.83 -5.31
C ASP A 125 -11.76 12.37 -3.85
N ASP A 126 -11.36 11.12 -3.59
CA ASP A 126 -11.28 10.60 -2.22
C ASP A 126 -10.29 11.42 -1.39
N SER A 127 -10.64 11.60 -0.11
CA SER A 127 -9.81 12.28 0.86
C SER A 127 -8.94 11.27 1.62
N TYR A 128 -7.68 11.62 1.83
CA TYR A 128 -6.69 10.79 2.51
C TYR A 128 -6.29 11.45 3.82
N LYS A 129 -6.10 10.65 4.87
CA LYS A 129 -5.65 11.13 6.17
C LYS A 129 -4.16 11.50 6.12
N TYR A 130 -3.83 12.77 6.25
CA TYR A 130 -2.46 13.26 6.36
C TYR A 130 -2.29 13.95 7.71
N PHE A 131 -1.76 13.22 8.70
CA PHE A 131 -1.74 13.62 10.11
C PHE A 131 -3.13 14.03 10.62
N LYS A 132 -3.33 15.32 10.88
CA LYS A 132 -4.59 15.91 11.40
C LYS A 132 -5.52 16.38 10.28
N GLN A 133 -5.09 16.31 9.02
CA GLN A 133 -5.82 16.81 7.87
C GLN A 133 -6.41 15.66 7.05
N HIS A 134 -7.49 15.95 6.32
CA HIS A 134 -7.99 15.08 5.26
C HIS A 134 -7.88 15.83 3.95
N LEU A 135 -7.04 15.33 3.05
CA LEU A 135 -6.68 15.99 1.81
C LEU A 135 -6.95 15.04 0.65
N ASN A 136 -7.69 15.51 -0.36
CA ASN A 136 -7.66 14.84 -1.66
C ASN A 136 -6.33 15.14 -2.38
N TRP A 137 -6.09 14.48 -3.50
CA TRP A 137 -4.86 14.65 -4.27
C TRP A 137 -4.58 16.12 -4.64
N ARG A 138 -5.60 16.85 -5.10
CA ARG A 138 -5.46 18.25 -5.54
C ARG A 138 -5.01 19.16 -4.38
N ASN A 139 -5.67 19.04 -3.23
CA ASN A 139 -5.38 19.86 -2.06
C ASN A 139 -4.01 19.52 -1.45
N TYR A 140 -3.66 18.23 -1.42
CA TYR A 140 -2.35 17.78 -0.99
C TYR A 140 -1.24 18.37 -1.86
N LEU A 141 -1.36 18.26 -3.18
CA LEU A 141 -0.35 18.76 -4.11
C LEU A 141 -0.19 20.28 -4.01
N MET A 142 -1.31 21.02 -3.90
CA MET A 142 -1.27 22.47 -3.70
C MET A 142 -0.50 22.86 -2.45
N LYS A 143 -0.81 22.21 -1.32
CA LYS A 143 -0.12 22.44 -0.05
C LYS A 143 1.36 22.03 -0.12
N TYR A 144 1.65 20.91 -0.78
CA TYR A 144 3.01 20.41 -0.96
C TYR A 144 3.90 21.43 -1.70
N ILE A 145 3.43 21.94 -2.85
CA ILE A 145 4.18 22.92 -3.66
C ILE A 145 4.41 24.23 -2.90
N ARG A 146 3.47 24.62 -2.03
CA ARG A 146 3.55 25.84 -1.21
C ARG A 146 4.31 25.66 0.10
N TYR A 147 4.75 24.44 0.42
CA TYR A 147 5.31 24.10 1.73
C TYR A 147 4.34 24.41 2.90
N GLU A 148 3.06 24.12 2.69
CA GLU A 148 1.93 24.33 3.65
C GLU A 148 1.35 23.00 4.17
N LEU A 149 2.14 21.92 4.09
CA LEU A 149 1.83 20.66 4.78
C LEU A 149 2.36 20.78 6.21
N ASP A 150 1.45 20.56 7.17
CA ASP A 150 1.76 20.58 8.61
C ASP A 150 2.38 19.26 9.09
#